data_AF-A0A494XNL7-F1
#
_entry.id   AF-A0A494XNL7-F1
#
_cell.length_a   1.000
_cell.length_b   1.000
_cell.length_c   1.000
_cell.angle_alpha   90.00
_cell.angle_beta   90.00
_cell.angle_gamma   90.00
#
_symmetry.space_group_name_H-M   'P 1'
#
loop_
_entity.id
_entity.type
_entity.pdbx_description
1 polymer ?
#
loop_
_entity_poly.entity_id
_entity_poly.type
_entity_poly.pdbx_seq_one_letter_code
_entity_poly.pdbx_strand_id
1 'polypeptide(L)' 'MGEQTQFEPGQRAPNDGDYMEVGEDSFHMGINNPKHVTLRKGQQFPETSNHNRKWKKVKQFH' A
#
# COMPACT_ATOMS: atom_id res chain seq x y z
N MET A 1 16.40 12.20 2.30
CA MET A 1 15.81 11.06 3.01
C MET A 1 14.50 10.74 2.33
N GLY A 2 14.45 9.67 1.52
CA GLY A 2 13.23 9.30 0.79
C GLY A 2 12.19 8.80 1.78
N GLU A 3 11.02 9.44 1.83
CA GLU A 3 9.91 8.95 2.64
C GLU A 3 9.54 7.54 2.15
N GLN A 4 9.66 6.53 3.02
CA GLN A 4 9.20 5.18 2.70
C GLN A 4 7.68 5.23 2.56
N THR A 5 7.21 5.16 1.32
CA THR A 5 5.78 5.16 0.98
C THR A 5 5.27 3.77 0.63
N GLN A 6 6.15 2.78 0.54
CA GLN A 6 5.86 1.36 0.27
C GLN A 6 5.97 0.53 1.55
N PHE A 7 5.00 -0.33 1.78
CA PHE A 7 4.85 -1.18 2.96
C PHE A 7 4.53 -2.60 2.54
N GLU A 8 4.96 -3.59 3.30
CA GLU A 8 4.69 -5.00 3.03
C GLU A 8 3.42 -5.48 3.77
N PRO A 9 2.71 -6.51 3.27
CA PRO A 9 1.64 -7.14 4.03
C PRO A 9 2.15 -7.60 5.40
N GLY A 10 1.35 -7.38 6.45
CA GLY A 10 1.73 -7.65 7.84
C GLY A 10 2.52 -6.54 8.55
N GLN A 11 3.07 -5.55 7.84
CA GLN A 11 3.67 -4.37 8.47
C GLN A 11 2.60 -3.51 9.18
N ARG A 12 3.03 -2.62 10.09
CA ARG A 12 2.13 -1.70 10.78
C ARG A 12 2.08 -0.36 10.07
N ALA A 13 0.88 0.15 9.82
CA ALA A 13 0.66 1.45 9.24
C ALA A 13 1.24 2.55 10.16
N PRO A 14 2.16 3.40 9.68
CA PRO A 14 2.79 4.43 10.51
C PRO A 14 1.83 5.56 10.89
N ASN A 15 0.83 5.82 10.07
CA ASN A 15 -0.17 6.87 10.24
C ASN A 15 -1.52 6.37 9.77
N ASP A 16 -2.60 7.05 10.16
CA ASP A 16 -3.89 6.85 9.51
C ASP A 16 -3.88 7.41 8.09
N GLY A 17 -4.56 6.72 7.19
CA GLY A 17 -4.69 7.13 5.80
C GLY A 17 -5.16 5.99 4.91
N ASP A 18 -5.35 6.34 3.65
CA ASP A 18 -5.66 5.36 2.62
C ASP A 18 -4.38 4.75 2.05
N TYR A 19 -4.43 3.44 1.85
CA TYR A 19 -3.35 2.66 1.30
C TYR A 19 -3.87 1.86 0.12
N MET A 20 -3.11 1.87 -0.95
CA MET A 20 -3.44 1.19 -2.19
C MET A 20 -2.38 0.14 -2.50
N GLU A 21 -2.83 -1.04 -2.87
CA GLU A 21 -1.97 -2.13 -3.27
C GLU A 21 -1.30 -1.80 -4.62
N VAL A 22 0.03 -1.86 -4.65
CA VAL A 22 0.87 -1.63 -5.82
C VAL A 22 1.81 -2.83 -6.03
N GLY A 23 2.01 -3.22 -7.29
CA GLY A 23 3.03 -4.22 -7.65
C GLY A 23 4.42 -3.62 -7.63
N GLU A 24 5.43 -4.41 -7.24
CA GLU A 24 6.84 -3.99 -7.22
C GLU A 24 7.37 -3.56 -8.62
N ASP A 25 6.77 -4.09 -9.69
CA ASP A 25 7.22 -3.88 -11.08
C ASP A 25 6.33 -2.92 -11.90
N SER A 26 5.24 -2.42 -11.31
CA SER A 26 4.09 -1.98 -12.10
C SER A 26 3.91 -0.46 -12.13
N PHE A 27 4.88 0.25 -12.71
CA PHE A 27 4.56 1.55 -13.36
C PHE A 27 3.89 1.34 -14.74
N HIS A 28 3.96 0.14 -15.32
CA HIS A 28 3.39 -0.16 -16.65
C HIS A 28 2.56 -1.44 -16.77
N MET A 29 2.47 -2.29 -15.75
CA MET A 29 1.72 -3.54 -15.84
C MET A 29 0.38 -3.41 -15.10
N GLY A 30 -0.71 -3.31 -15.85
CA GLY A 30 -2.05 -3.04 -15.33
C GLY A 30 -2.43 -3.94 -14.16
N ILE A 31 -2.47 -3.36 -12.95
CA ILE A 31 -3.15 -3.99 -11.82
C ILE A 31 -4.64 -3.96 -12.16
N ASN A 32 -5.21 -5.11 -12.51
CA ASN A 32 -6.60 -5.23 -12.98
C ASN A 32 -7.67 -5.04 -11.88
N ASN A 33 -7.32 -4.40 -10.75
CA ASN A 33 -8.17 -3.91 -9.66
C ASN A 33 -7.28 -3.75 -8.42
N PRO A 34 -6.63 -2.59 -8.25
CA PRO A 34 -5.85 -2.32 -7.05
C PRO A 34 -6.78 -2.33 -5.83
N LYS A 35 -6.38 -3.03 -4.77
CA LYS A 35 -7.11 -2.99 -3.50
C LYS A 35 -6.81 -1.67 -2.80
N HIS A 36 -7.85 -1.05 -2.25
CA HIS A 36 -7.76 0.11 -1.39
C HIS A 36 -8.17 -0.29 0.02
N VAL A 37 -7.36 0.09 1.00
CA VAL A 37 -7.61 -0.16 2.41
C VAL A 37 -7.32 1.10 3.20
N THR A 38 -8.30 1.53 3.98
CA THR A 38 -8.11 2.62 4.93
C THR A 38 -7.63 2.02 6.24
N LEU A 39 -6.38 2.31 6.59
CA LEU A 39 -5.77 1.82 7.82
C LEU A 39 -5.54 2.97 8.79
N ARG A 40 -5.64 2.68 10.08
CA ARG A 40 -5.28 3.60 11.16
C ARG A 40 -3.84 3.35 11.60
N LYS A 41 -3.23 4.36 12.20
CA LYS A 41 -1.91 4.23 12.83
C LYS A 41 -1.84 3.00 13.75
N GLY A 42 -0.88 2.13 13.51
CA GLY A 42 -0.66 0.89 14.25
C GLY A 42 -1.45 -0.33 13.77
N GLN A 43 -2.37 -0.18 12.80
CA GLN A 43 -3.05 -1.33 12.19
C GLN A 43 -2.12 -2.09 11.24
N GLN A 44 -2.33 -3.39 11.13
CA GLN A 44 -1.56 -4.24 10.23
C GLN A 44 -2.11 -4.19 8.81
N PHE A 45 -1.20 -4.14 7.83
CA PHE A 45 -1.56 -4.29 6.43
C PHE A 45 -2.12 -5.69 6.17
N PRO A 46 -3.29 -5.81 5.53
CA PRO A 46 -3.85 -7.12 5.21
C PRO A 46 -2.99 -7.83 4.17
N GLU A 47 -3.09 -9.16 4.14
CA GLU A 47 -2.44 -9.97 3.13
C GLU A 47 -2.94 -9.59 1.74
N THR A 48 -1.99 -9.31 0.86
CA THR A 48 -2.24 -9.00 -0.54
C THR A 48 -2.51 -10.30 -1.30
N SER A 49 -3.19 -10.21 -2.44
CA SER A 49 -3.51 -11.41 -3.22
C SER A 49 -2.27 -12.07 -3.86
N ASN A 50 -1.09 -11.46 -3.75
CA ASN A 50 0.16 -12.02 -4.25
C ASN A 50 1.32 -11.48 -3.39
N HIS A 51 2.21 -12.38 -2.94
CA HIS A 51 3.36 -12.08 -2.08
C HIS A 51 4.28 -10.97 -2.63
N ASN A 52 4.22 -10.70 -3.94
CA ASN A 52 5.00 -9.64 -4.59
C ASN A 52 4.31 -8.25 -4.57
N ARG A 53 3.18 -8.09 -3.88
CA ARG A 53 2.45 -6.82 -3.80
C ARG A 53 2.78 -6.07 -2.51
N LYS A 54 2.96 -4.77 -2.65
CA LYS A 54 3.23 -3.83 -1.56
C LYS A 54 2.05 -2.88 -1.41
N TRP A 55 1.87 -2.33 -0.24
CA TRP A 55 0.94 -1.25 0.03
C TRP A 55 1.63 0.08 -0.14
N LYS A 56 1.03 1.00 -0.88
CA LYS A 56 1.52 2.36 -1.04
C LYS A 56 0.54 3.33 -0.40
N LYS A 57 1.06 4.26 0.41
CA LYS A 57 0.21 5.35 0.92
C LYS A 57 -0.27 6.20 -0.24
N VAL A 58 -1.58 6.30 -0.43
CA VAL A 58 -2.18 7.22 -1.39
C VAL A 58 -2.24 8.57 -0.69
N LYS A 59 -1.38 9.51 -1.07
CA LYS A 59 -1.62 10.92 -0.71
C LYS A 59 -2.83 11.35 -1.54
N GLN A 60 -3.95 11.61 -0.87
CA GLN A 60 -5.06 12.31 -1.50
C GLN A 60 -4.53 13.70 -1.90
N PHE A 61 -4.25 13.89 -3.18
CA PHE A 61 -3.92 15.20 -3.71
C PHE A 61 -5.23 16.01 -3.71
N HIS A 62 -5.31 17.05 -2.88
CA HIS A 62 -6.34 18.09 -2.96
C HIS A 62 -5.89 19.14 -3.99
#